data_AF-A0A9E2I5E3-F1
#
_entry.id   AF-A0A9E2I5E3-F1
#
_cell.length_a   1.000
_cell.length_b   1.000
_cell.length_c   1.000
_cell.angle_alpha   90.00
_cell.angle_beta   90.00
_cell.angle_gamma   90.00
#
_symmetry.space_group_name_H-M   'P 1'
#
loop_
_entity.id
_entity.type
_entity.pdbx_description
1 polymer ?
#
loop_
_entity_poly.entity_id
_entity_poly.type
_entity_poly.pdbx_seq_one_letter_code
_entity_poly.pdbx_strand_id
1 'polypeptide(L)'
;MQYGYFDDEAKEYVITRPDTPTSWSNYLGSTEYGAIITNNAGGYGFYLSGARGRFLRMRFNNVPMDQPGRYFYLRDNTSGDYWSASWQPVGKPLDQYQSTCRHGTAYTVIESRYAGITTETTYFVPLEQNFEYWRLKVTNESDQPRALSAFSFCEFTNQWDTYQDSVNLQYSLFIVRGELTDDNLLHIAIQDN
;
A
#
# COMPACT_ATOMS: atom_id res chain seq x y z
N MET A 1 15.97 2.91 21.65
CA MET A 1 14.51 2.75 21.55
C MET A 1 14.25 1.62 20.57
N GLN A 2 13.32 0.69 20.86
CA GLN A 2 13.00 -0.45 20.00
C GLN A 2 11.66 -0.21 19.31
N TYR A 3 11.55 -0.59 18.03
CA TYR A 3 10.33 -0.43 17.20
C TYR A 3 9.68 -1.77 16.85
N GLY A 4 10.28 -2.89 17.27
CA GLY A 4 9.84 -4.22 16.89
C GLY A 4 10.72 -5.34 17.44
N TYR A 5 10.37 -6.58 17.11
CA TYR A 5 11.04 -7.80 17.54
C TYR A 5 10.88 -8.93 16.50
N PHE A 6 11.70 -9.98 16.60
CA PHE A 6 11.54 -11.19 15.80
C PHE A 6 10.51 -12.12 16.44
N ASP A 7 9.56 -12.59 15.64
CA ASP A 7 8.64 -13.67 15.97
C ASP A 7 9.16 -14.93 15.25
N ASP A 8 10.00 -15.70 15.94
CA ASP A 8 10.71 -16.85 15.36
C ASP A 8 9.75 -17.99 14.97
N GLU A 9 8.62 -18.12 15.67
CA GLU A 9 7.60 -19.13 15.37
C GLU A 9 6.90 -18.80 14.05
N ALA A 10 6.47 -17.55 13.88
CA ALA A 10 5.86 -17.09 12.63
C ALA A 10 6.87 -16.85 11.50
N LYS A 11 8.16 -16.75 11.83
CA LYS A 11 9.26 -16.32 10.94
C LYS A 11 9.00 -14.93 10.37
N GLU A 12 8.61 -14.02 11.25
CA GLU A 12 8.27 -12.64 10.92
C GLU A 12 9.10 -11.65 11.73
N TYR A 13 9.27 -10.44 11.20
CA TYR A 13 9.67 -9.30 12.00
C TYR A 13 8.43 -8.45 12.30
N VAL A 14 8.15 -8.22 13.58
CA VAL A 14 6.97 -7.51 14.09
C VAL A 14 7.35 -6.10 14.48
N ILE A 15 6.84 -5.11 13.75
CA ILE A 15 6.98 -3.68 14.01
C ILE A 15 5.78 -3.23 14.83
N THR A 16 5.99 -2.82 16.07
CA THR A 16 4.91 -2.47 17.02
C THR A 16 4.57 -0.98 17.05
N ARG A 17 5.33 -0.18 16.29
CA ARG A 17 5.14 1.27 16.17
C ARG A 17 5.40 1.73 14.73
N PRO A 18 4.47 2.46 14.10
CA PRO A 18 4.58 2.80 12.69
C PRO A 18 5.50 4.00 12.41
N ASP A 19 5.90 4.75 13.44
CA ASP A 19 6.79 5.92 13.38
C ASP A 19 8.28 5.54 13.43
N THR A 20 8.66 4.51 12.68
CA THR A 20 10.05 4.07 12.56
C THR A 20 10.96 5.23 12.09
N PRO A 21 12.24 5.28 12.50
CA PRO A 21 13.13 6.40 12.14
C PRO A 21 13.39 6.53 10.63
N THR A 22 13.15 5.45 9.90
CA THR A 22 13.13 5.36 8.44
C THR A 22 12.12 4.28 8.03
N SER A 23 11.72 4.26 6.76
CA SER A 23 10.85 3.22 6.25
C SER A 23 11.54 1.87 6.28
N TRP A 24 10.95 0.89 6.95
CA TRP A 24 11.40 -0.49 6.92
C TRP A 24 10.61 -1.23 5.85
N SER A 25 11.31 -1.95 4.99
CA SER A 25 10.73 -2.55 3.80
C SER A 25 10.82 -4.06 3.79
N ASN A 26 9.90 -4.67 3.05
CA ASN A 26 9.89 -6.07 2.68
C ASN A 26 9.79 -6.20 1.16
N TYR A 27 10.19 -7.35 0.65
CA TYR A 27 10.04 -7.74 -0.75
C TYR A 27 8.87 -8.70 -0.87
N LEU A 28 7.96 -8.42 -1.78
CA LEU A 28 6.89 -9.31 -2.21
C LEU A 28 7.21 -9.78 -3.62
N GLY A 29 6.77 -10.98 -3.99
CA GLY A 29 6.93 -11.44 -5.37
C GLY A 29 7.66 -12.75 -5.57
N SER A 30 7.96 -12.97 -6.83
CA SER A 30 8.72 -14.09 -7.38
C SER A 30 9.82 -13.53 -8.30
N THR A 31 10.31 -14.35 -9.24
CA THR A 31 11.28 -13.91 -10.25
C THR A 31 10.68 -12.98 -11.31
N GLU A 32 9.37 -13.02 -11.54
CA GLU A 32 8.70 -12.23 -12.58
C GLU A 32 8.06 -10.96 -12.03
N TYR A 33 7.17 -11.10 -11.06
CA TYR A 33 6.58 -9.95 -10.37
C TYR A 33 7.40 -9.63 -9.12
N GLY A 34 7.87 -8.40 -8.99
CA GLY A 34 8.53 -7.89 -7.80
C GLY A 34 7.79 -6.69 -7.22
N ALA A 35 7.73 -6.61 -5.90
CA ALA A 35 7.18 -5.45 -5.21
C ALA A 35 7.99 -5.12 -3.96
N ILE A 36 8.19 -3.82 -3.74
CA ILE A 36 8.71 -3.27 -2.49
C ILE A 36 7.52 -2.70 -1.73
N ILE A 37 7.38 -3.11 -0.48
CA ILE A 37 6.38 -2.57 0.44
C ILE A 37 7.04 -2.18 1.74
N THR A 38 6.56 -1.11 2.37
CA THR A 38 7.07 -0.67 3.67
C THR A 38 6.09 -0.90 4.81
N ASN A 39 6.54 -0.68 6.04
CA ASN A 39 5.72 -0.74 7.24
C ASN A 39 4.54 0.24 7.25
N ASN A 40 4.52 1.20 6.32
CA ASN A 40 3.47 2.18 6.12
C ASN A 40 2.74 2.00 4.77
N ALA A 41 2.82 0.81 4.17
CA ALA A 41 2.23 0.46 2.87
C ALA A 41 2.72 1.32 1.68
N GLY A 42 3.84 2.02 1.83
CA GLY A 42 4.55 2.70 0.75
C GLY A 42 5.25 1.74 -0.20
N GLY A 43 5.79 2.25 -1.30
CA GLY A 43 6.63 1.50 -2.24
C GLY A 43 6.02 1.34 -3.64
N TYR A 44 6.54 0.38 -4.41
CA TYR A 44 6.16 0.17 -5.82
C TYR A 44 6.16 -1.30 -6.21
N GLY A 45 5.53 -1.62 -7.34
CA GLY A 45 5.52 -2.92 -7.99
C GLY A 45 6.09 -2.83 -9.40
N PHE A 46 6.70 -3.92 -9.87
CA PHE A 46 7.32 -4.03 -11.18
C PHE A 46 7.27 -5.45 -11.75
N TYR A 47 7.28 -5.55 -13.08
CA TYR A 47 7.37 -6.81 -13.82
C TYR A 47 8.76 -6.93 -14.46
N LEU A 48 9.51 -7.98 -14.11
CA LEU A 48 10.88 -8.33 -14.51
C LEU A 48 11.98 -7.31 -14.15
N SER A 49 11.72 -6.01 -14.27
CA SER A 49 12.70 -4.95 -14.07
C SER A 49 12.13 -3.84 -13.19
N GLY A 50 12.76 -3.61 -12.03
CA GLY A 50 12.44 -2.47 -11.17
C GLY A 50 12.69 -1.09 -11.81
N ALA A 51 13.41 -1.05 -12.94
CA ALA A 51 13.74 0.19 -13.67
C ALA A 51 12.93 0.38 -14.95
N ARG A 52 12.59 -0.70 -15.67
CA ARG A 52 11.90 -0.67 -16.99
C ARG A 52 10.55 -1.40 -17.04
N GLY A 53 10.11 -1.94 -15.92
CA GLY A 53 8.83 -2.63 -15.78
C GLY A 53 8.02 -2.14 -14.58
N ARG A 54 8.28 -0.94 -14.08
CA ARG A 54 7.64 -0.40 -12.87
C ARG A 54 6.26 0.16 -13.21
N PHE A 55 5.19 -0.43 -12.70
CA PHE A 55 3.82 0.02 -12.99
C PHE A 55 3.18 0.80 -11.83
N LEU A 56 3.63 0.63 -10.58
CA LEU A 56 3.25 1.52 -9.47
C LEU A 56 4.36 2.53 -9.22
N ARG A 57 4.00 3.80 -9.05
CA ARG A 57 4.94 4.89 -8.81
C ARG A 57 5.48 4.83 -7.38
N MET A 58 6.75 5.19 -7.21
CA MET A 58 7.33 5.58 -5.92
C MET A 58 8.22 6.80 -6.15
N ARG A 59 8.09 7.82 -5.31
CA ARG A 59 8.96 8.99 -5.34
C ARG A 59 10.07 8.81 -4.31
N PHE A 60 11.29 8.58 -4.78
CA PHE A 60 12.45 8.58 -3.90
C PHE A 60 12.70 9.98 -3.34
N ASN A 61 13.14 10.07 -2.08
CA ASN A 61 13.37 11.34 -1.38
C ASN A 61 12.14 12.25 -1.25
N ASN A 62 10.93 11.66 -1.25
CA ASN A 62 9.70 12.40 -1.02
C ASN A 62 9.61 12.92 0.43
N VAL A 63 8.82 13.97 0.64
CA VAL A 63 8.52 14.53 1.97
C VAL A 63 7.00 14.67 2.13
N PRO A 64 6.34 13.87 2.98
CA PRO A 64 6.90 12.77 3.79
C PRO A 64 7.50 11.64 2.96
N MET A 65 8.43 10.89 3.56
CA MET A 65 9.10 9.77 2.90
C MET A 65 8.10 8.69 2.46
N ASP A 66 8.51 7.91 1.45
CA ASP A 66 7.91 6.61 1.16
C ASP A 66 6.43 6.68 0.71
N GLN A 67 6.18 7.63 -0.19
CA GLN A 67 4.90 7.79 -0.86
C GLN A 67 5.10 7.98 -2.37
N PRO A 68 4.13 7.55 -3.21
CA PRO A 68 2.86 6.91 -2.87
C PRO A 68 3.02 5.42 -2.51
N GLY A 69 1.89 4.72 -2.36
CA GLY A 69 1.83 3.35 -1.90
C GLY A 69 0.47 2.70 -2.19
N ARG A 70 0.09 1.76 -1.33
CA ARG A 70 -0.99 0.78 -1.51
C ARG A 70 -2.05 0.94 -0.43
N TYR A 71 -2.75 2.06 -0.50
CA TYR A 71 -3.51 2.53 0.64
C TYR A 71 -4.95 2.07 0.59
N PHE A 72 -5.47 1.73 1.77
CA PHE A 72 -6.90 1.71 2.03
C PHE A 72 -7.22 2.87 2.97
N TYR A 73 -8.13 3.74 2.55
CA TYR A 73 -8.71 4.77 3.38
C TYR A 73 -10.07 4.33 3.86
N LEU A 74 -10.34 4.60 5.13
CA LEU A 74 -11.61 4.37 5.79
C LEU A 74 -12.19 5.73 6.17
N ARG A 75 -13.50 5.88 5.99
CA ARG A 75 -14.24 7.08 6.42
C ARG A 75 -15.48 6.65 7.18
N ASP A 76 -15.67 7.21 8.36
CA ASP A 76 -16.94 7.15 9.07
C ASP A 76 -17.90 8.16 8.45
N ASN A 77 -19.01 7.68 7.90
CA ASN A 77 -19.98 8.51 7.20
C ASN A 77 -20.84 9.35 8.15
N THR A 78 -20.92 8.98 9.42
CA THR A 78 -21.68 9.70 10.44
C THR A 78 -20.87 10.88 10.99
N SER A 79 -19.63 10.65 11.39
CA SER A 79 -18.77 11.73 11.93
C SER A 79 -18.05 12.53 10.86
N GLY A 80 -17.87 11.94 9.67
CA GLY A 80 -17.04 12.48 8.60
C GLY A 80 -15.53 12.28 8.79
N ASP A 81 -15.12 11.67 9.91
CA ASP A 81 -13.71 11.37 10.18
C ASP A 81 -13.17 10.27 9.25
N TYR A 82 -11.87 10.32 8.95
CA TYR A 82 -11.21 9.37 8.05
C TYR A 82 -9.80 9.05 8.49
N TRP A 83 -9.31 7.86 8.14
CA TRP A 83 -7.97 7.38 8.43
C TRP A 83 -7.52 6.39 7.37
N SER A 84 -6.21 6.10 7.31
CA SER A 84 -5.67 5.02 6.49
C SER A 84 -5.56 3.74 7.32
N ALA A 85 -5.68 2.57 6.68
CA ALA A 85 -5.50 1.26 7.33
C ALA A 85 -4.03 1.00 7.73
N SER A 86 -3.09 1.58 6.98
CA SER A 86 -1.72 1.86 7.43
C SER A 86 -1.67 3.23 8.14
N TRP A 87 -0.69 3.49 8.99
CA TRP A 87 -0.63 4.77 9.72
C TRP A 87 -0.47 5.97 8.78
N GLN A 88 0.53 5.94 7.89
CA GLN A 88 0.61 6.85 6.76
C GLN A 88 -0.34 6.39 5.63
N PRO A 89 -0.84 7.30 4.77
CA PRO A 89 -0.46 8.71 4.67
C PRO A 89 -1.32 9.68 5.50
N VAL A 90 -2.39 9.23 6.17
CA VAL A 90 -3.25 10.15 6.96
C VAL A 90 -2.54 10.60 8.24
N GLY A 91 -1.77 9.71 8.88
CA GLY A 91 -0.92 10.06 10.01
C GLY A 91 -1.70 10.45 11.27
N LYS A 92 -2.70 9.64 11.65
CA LYS A 92 -3.49 9.90 12.88
C LYS A 92 -2.59 9.95 14.13
N PRO A 93 -2.97 10.74 15.16
CA PRO A 93 -2.22 10.78 16.42
C PRO A 93 -2.02 9.40 17.05
N LEU A 94 -0.79 9.05 17.41
CA LEU A 94 -0.41 7.71 17.90
C LEU A 94 -0.87 7.41 19.33
N ASP A 95 -1.35 8.42 20.06
CA ASP A 95 -2.07 8.26 21.32
C ASP A 95 -3.50 7.70 21.11
N GLN A 96 -4.01 7.72 19.88
CA GLN A 96 -5.35 7.25 19.51
C GLN A 96 -5.31 6.12 18.46
N TYR A 97 -4.26 6.06 17.65
CA TYR A 97 -4.08 5.12 16.57
C TYR A 97 -3.01 4.08 16.92
N GLN A 98 -3.40 2.82 16.98
CA GLN A 98 -2.48 1.71 17.24
C GLN A 98 -2.24 0.97 15.93
N SER A 99 -1.00 0.54 15.68
CA SER A 99 -0.69 -0.28 14.51
C SER A 99 0.48 -1.21 14.74
N THR A 100 0.38 -2.41 14.17
CA THR A 100 1.44 -3.40 14.09
C THR A 100 1.64 -3.78 12.63
N CYS A 101 2.88 -3.82 12.17
CA CYS A 101 3.24 -4.33 10.85
C CYS A 101 4.08 -5.60 11.01
N ARG A 102 3.66 -6.70 10.40
CA ARG A 102 4.38 -7.97 10.35
C ARG A 102 4.94 -8.17 8.95
N HIS A 103 6.26 -8.20 8.83
CA HIS A 103 6.94 -8.59 7.60
C HIS A 103 7.30 -10.06 7.69
N GLY A 104 6.66 -10.88 6.86
CA GLY A 104 6.97 -12.29 6.70
C GLY A 104 7.73 -12.57 5.39
N THR A 105 7.94 -13.85 5.08
CA THR A 105 8.59 -14.24 3.82
C THR A 105 7.66 -14.01 2.64
N ALA A 106 7.92 -12.96 1.85
CA ALA A 106 7.15 -12.57 0.67
C ALA A 106 5.70 -12.12 0.92
N TYR A 107 5.36 -11.75 2.16
CA TYR A 107 4.09 -11.13 2.52
C TYR A 107 4.27 -10.09 3.62
N THR A 108 3.32 -9.15 3.70
CA THR A 108 3.23 -8.16 4.79
C THR A 108 1.80 -8.09 5.29
N VAL A 109 1.63 -8.05 6.61
CA VAL A 109 0.35 -7.79 7.27
C VAL A 109 0.46 -6.51 8.08
N ILE A 110 -0.46 -5.56 7.90
CA ILE A 110 -0.56 -4.36 8.74
C ILE A 110 -1.90 -4.40 9.45
N GLU A 111 -1.86 -4.50 10.76
CA GLU A 111 -3.02 -4.34 11.62
C GLU A 111 -3.06 -2.90 12.17
N SER A 112 -4.24 -2.31 12.25
CA SER A 112 -4.44 -1.05 12.94
C SER A 112 -5.76 -1.01 13.68
N ARG A 113 -5.81 -0.21 14.75
CA ARG A 113 -7.00 0.04 15.54
C ARG A 113 -7.16 1.53 15.80
N TYR A 114 -8.32 2.06 15.42
CA TYR A 114 -8.66 3.47 15.60
C TYR A 114 -10.18 3.65 15.68
N ALA A 115 -10.64 4.50 16.60
CA ALA A 115 -12.05 4.85 16.77
C ALA A 115 -13.01 3.64 16.83
N GLY A 116 -12.61 2.56 17.50
CA GLY A 116 -13.40 1.32 17.63
C GLY A 116 -13.49 0.46 16.38
N ILE A 117 -12.67 0.74 15.35
CA ILE A 117 -12.54 -0.06 14.14
C ILE A 117 -11.15 -0.67 14.09
N THR A 118 -11.09 -1.98 13.85
CA THR A 118 -9.85 -2.71 13.59
C THR A 118 -9.78 -3.04 12.10
N THR A 119 -8.64 -2.74 11.48
CA THR A 119 -8.35 -3.11 10.09
C THR A 119 -7.13 -4.02 10.04
N GLU A 120 -7.20 -5.08 9.24
CA GLU A 120 -6.06 -5.92 8.89
C GLU A 120 -5.90 -5.87 7.38
N THR A 121 -4.76 -5.38 6.90
CA THR A 121 -4.40 -5.40 5.49
C THR A 121 -3.31 -6.44 5.23
N THR A 122 -3.51 -7.29 4.23
CA THR A 122 -2.54 -8.31 3.82
C THR A 122 -2.12 -8.03 2.39
N TYR A 123 -0.81 -7.98 2.16
CA TYR A 123 -0.18 -7.74 0.86
C TYR A 123 0.76 -8.88 0.53
N PHE A 124 0.54 -9.53 -0.60
CA PHE A 124 1.44 -10.55 -1.12
C PHE A 124 1.24 -10.72 -2.62
N VAL A 125 2.17 -11.41 -3.26
CA VAL A 125 2.07 -11.82 -4.65
C VAL A 125 1.89 -13.33 -4.64
N PRO A 126 0.76 -13.87 -5.14
CA PRO A 126 0.58 -15.32 -5.15
C PRO A 126 1.67 -15.99 -6.01
N LEU A 127 2.03 -17.21 -5.64
CA LEU A 127 3.02 -17.99 -6.40
C LEU A 127 2.57 -18.14 -7.85
N GLU A 128 3.52 -17.98 -8.77
CA GLU A 128 3.31 -18.12 -10.22
C GLU A 128 2.25 -17.16 -10.80
N GLN A 129 1.95 -16.06 -10.11
CA GLN A 129 1.05 -15.02 -10.59
C GLN A 129 1.77 -13.70 -10.81
N ASN A 130 1.25 -12.92 -11.75
CA ASN A 130 1.77 -11.60 -12.13
C ASN A 130 0.87 -10.45 -11.64
N PHE A 131 0.25 -10.63 -10.48
CA PHE A 131 -0.53 -9.61 -9.78
C PHE A 131 -0.25 -9.64 -8.29
N GLU A 132 -0.41 -8.50 -7.63
CA GLU A 132 -0.34 -8.39 -6.18
C GLU A 132 -1.75 -8.40 -5.60
N TYR A 133 -1.94 -9.18 -4.53
CA TYR A 133 -3.21 -9.33 -3.85
C TYR A 133 -3.23 -8.44 -2.61
N TRP A 134 -4.22 -7.54 -2.54
CA TRP A 134 -4.45 -6.65 -1.40
C TRP A 134 -5.76 -7.04 -0.72
N ARG A 135 -5.65 -7.60 0.49
CA ARG A 135 -6.82 -7.92 1.31
C ARG A 135 -7.03 -6.83 2.34
N LEU A 136 -8.24 -6.29 2.45
CA LEU A 136 -8.65 -5.48 3.59
C LEU A 136 -9.73 -6.25 4.36
N LYS A 137 -9.48 -6.51 5.64
CA LYS A 137 -10.49 -6.98 6.59
C LYS A 137 -10.81 -5.83 7.55
N VAL A 138 -12.10 -5.51 7.69
CA VAL A 138 -12.58 -4.45 8.59
C VAL A 138 -13.47 -5.08 9.65
N THR A 139 -13.18 -4.80 10.92
CA THR A 139 -13.94 -5.29 12.07
C THR A 139 -14.45 -4.10 12.88
N ASN A 140 -15.77 -4.04 13.08
CA ASN A 140 -16.38 -3.09 14.00
C ASN A 140 -16.33 -3.66 15.42
N GLU A 141 -15.55 -3.04 16.29
CA GLU A 141 -15.41 -3.42 17.71
C GLU A 141 -16.14 -2.46 18.64
N SER A 142 -16.85 -1.46 18.09
CA SER A 142 -17.71 -0.59 18.88
C SER A 142 -19.03 -1.30 19.25
N ASP A 143 -19.72 -0.73 20.21
CA ASP A 143 -21.02 -1.19 20.72
C ASP A 143 -22.21 -0.74 19.85
N GLN A 144 -21.95 -0.06 18.74
CA GLN A 144 -22.95 0.46 17.82
C GLN A 144 -22.65 0.11 16.36
N PRO A 145 -23.69 0.03 15.49
CA PRO A 145 -23.49 -0.08 14.05
C PRO A 145 -22.68 1.11 13.51
N ARG A 146 -21.82 0.84 12.53
CA ARG A 146 -20.95 1.86 11.90
C ARG A 146 -21.19 1.91 10.40
N ALA A 147 -21.44 3.12 9.90
CA ALA A 147 -21.60 3.39 8.47
C ALA A 147 -20.24 3.82 7.91
N LEU A 148 -19.51 2.88 7.32
CA LEU A 148 -18.16 3.12 6.81
C LEU A 148 -18.13 3.12 5.27
N SER A 149 -17.30 4.00 4.71
CA SER A 149 -16.85 3.91 3.32
C SER A 149 -15.38 3.49 3.29
N ALA A 150 -15.01 2.66 2.33
CA ALA A 150 -13.64 2.24 2.09
C ALA A 150 -13.19 2.66 0.68
N PHE A 151 -11.96 3.16 0.56
CA PHE A 151 -11.39 3.61 -0.70
C PHE A 151 -9.99 3.02 -0.86
N SER A 152 -9.74 2.30 -1.94
CA SER A 152 -8.38 1.89 -2.32
C SER A 152 -7.70 3.00 -3.11
N PHE A 153 -6.38 3.12 -2.95
CA PHE A 153 -5.56 4.03 -3.73
C PHE A 153 -4.23 3.38 -4.11
N CYS A 154 -3.86 3.59 -5.35
CA CYS A 154 -2.50 3.41 -5.84
C CYS A 154 -2.25 4.47 -6.91
N GLU A 155 -0.98 4.77 -7.17
CA GLU A 155 -0.60 5.68 -8.25
C GLU A 155 0.15 4.88 -9.31
N PHE A 156 -0.46 4.71 -10.49
CA PHE A 156 0.21 4.10 -11.62
C PHE A 156 1.28 5.05 -12.19
N THR A 157 2.38 4.48 -12.67
CA THR A 157 3.32 5.23 -13.51
C THR A 157 2.65 5.66 -14.81
N ASN A 158 3.09 6.75 -15.41
CA ASN A 158 2.70 7.14 -16.78
C ASN A 158 3.57 6.45 -17.84
N GLN A 159 4.68 5.82 -17.42
CA GLN A 159 5.53 4.98 -18.26
C GLN A 159 6.30 3.99 -17.36
N TRP A 160 6.45 2.74 -17.81
CA TRP A 160 7.07 1.68 -16.99
C TRP A 160 8.59 1.82 -16.79
N ASP A 161 9.23 2.71 -17.53
CA ASP A 161 10.59 3.19 -17.33
C ASP A 161 10.58 4.34 -16.33
N THR A 162 11.27 4.10 -15.23
CA THR A 162 11.36 4.99 -14.07
C THR A 162 11.88 6.38 -14.38
N TYR A 163 12.79 6.51 -15.36
CA TYR A 163 13.29 7.82 -15.76
C TYR A 163 12.23 8.54 -16.57
N GLN A 164 11.63 7.86 -17.56
CA GLN A 164 10.59 8.43 -18.42
C GLN A 164 9.35 8.87 -17.63
N ASP A 165 8.99 8.13 -16.57
CA ASP A 165 7.90 8.46 -15.66
C ASP A 165 8.03 9.87 -15.05
N SER A 166 9.26 10.35 -14.92
CA SER A 166 9.60 11.61 -14.24
C SER A 166 9.94 12.77 -15.18
N VAL A 167 10.54 12.51 -16.35
CA VAL A 167 11.11 13.60 -17.18
C VAL A 167 10.34 13.90 -18.47
N ASN A 168 9.68 12.90 -19.07
CA ASN A 168 9.14 13.04 -20.43
C ASN A 168 7.64 13.34 -20.43
N LEU A 169 7.21 14.18 -19.48
CA LEU A 169 5.80 14.42 -19.20
C LEU A 169 5.04 15.07 -20.36
N GLN A 170 5.76 15.78 -21.25
CA GLN A 170 5.20 16.34 -22.49
C GLN A 170 4.64 15.27 -23.44
N TYR A 171 5.07 14.01 -23.28
CA TYR A 171 4.58 12.86 -24.04
C TYR A 171 3.87 11.85 -23.13
N SER A 172 4.50 11.43 -22.02
CA SER A 172 4.03 10.30 -21.23
C SER A 172 2.68 10.54 -20.54
N LEU A 173 2.30 11.79 -20.29
CA LEU A 173 0.98 12.12 -19.72
C LEU A 173 -0.19 11.94 -20.71
N PHE A 174 0.10 11.80 -22.00
CA PHE A 174 -0.93 11.72 -23.06
C PHE A 174 -1.07 10.32 -23.67
N ILE A 175 -0.40 9.32 -23.11
CA ILE A 175 -0.41 7.92 -23.59
C ILE A 175 -1.00 6.95 -22.56
N VAL A 176 -1.64 7.47 -21.51
CA VAL A 176 -2.30 6.66 -20.49
C VAL A 176 -3.80 6.74 -20.69
N ARG A 177 -4.45 5.58 -20.73
CA ARG A 177 -5.90 5.47 -20.80
C ARG A 177 -6.40 4.70 -19.59
N GLY A 178 -7.46 5.21 -18.97
CA GLY A 178 -8.17 4.53 -17.90
C GLY A 178 -9.64 4.35 -18.27
N GLU A 179 -10.17 3.16 -18.08
CA GLU A 179 -11.57 2.84 -18.31
C GLU A 179 -12.13 1.95 -17.20
N LEU A 180 -13.39 2.17 -16.84
CA LEU A 180 -14.12 1.26 -15.98
C LEU A 180 -14.84 0.26 -16.90
N THR A 181 -14.51 -1.01 -16.76
CA THR A 181 -15.12 -2.10 -17.51
C THR A 181 -16.46 -2.51 -16.89
N ASP A 182 -17.27 -3.27 -17.65
CA ASP A 182 -18.60 -3.73 -17.22
C ASP A 182 -18.56 -4.59 -15.94
N ASP A 183 -17.43 -5.28 -15.70
CA ASP A 183 -17.20 -6.08 -14.49
C ASP A 183 -16.72 -5.24 -13.28
N ASN A 184 -16.84 -3.91 -13.35
CA ASN A 184 -16.34 -2.94 -12.37
C ASN A 184 -14.82 -2.99 -12.14
N LEU A 185 -14.06 -3.46 -13.13
CA LEU A 185 -12.60 -3.39 -13.09
C LEU A 185 -12.12 -2.07 -13.70
N LEU A 186 -11.25 -1.37 -12.97
CA LEU A 186 -10.50 -0.24 -13.51
C LEU A 186 -9.34 -0.77 -14.34
N HIS A 187 -9.45 -0.64 -15.66
CA HIS A 187 -8.39 -0.99 -16.60
C HIS A 187 -7.55 0.27 -16.89
N ILE A 188 -6.25 0.18 -16.65
CA ILE A 188 -5.28 1.24 -16.97
C ILE A 188 -4.26 0.68 -17.96
N ALA A 189 -4.17 1.30 -19.13
CA ALA A 189 -3.22 0.96 -20.18
C ALA A 189 -2.28 2.13 -20.47
N ILE A 190 -1.04 1.83 -20.84
CA ILE A 190 -0.01 2.80 -21.20
C ILE A 190 0.52 2.42 -22.58
N GLN A 191 0.58 3.38 -23.51
CA GLN A 191 0.84 3.16 -24.95
C GLN A 191 -0.29 2.44 -25.71
N ASP A 192 -1.54 2.63 -25.27
CA ASP A 192 -2.72 2.14 -25.98
C ASP A 192 -3.08 3.11 -27.14
N ASN A 193 -2.32 3.01 -28.24
CA ASN A 193 -2.56 3.74 -29.50
C ASN A 193 -3.23 2.83 -30.54
#